data_AF-A0A511QK43-F1
#
_entry.id   AF-A0A511QK43-F1
#
_cell.length_a   1.000
_cell.length_b   1.000
_cell.length_c   1.000
_cell.angle_alpha   90.00
_cell.angle_beta   90.00
_cell.angle_gamma   90.00
#
_symmetry.space_group_name_H-M   'P 1'
#
loop_
_entity.id
_entity.type
_entity.pdbx_description
1 polymer ?
#
loop_
_entity_poly.entity_id
_entity_poly.type
_entity_poly.pdbx_seq_one_letter_code
_entity_poly.pdbx_strand_id
1 'polypeptide(L)'
;MKKLVALISIFIPFYSFADFSCTVSVERVLVYGNGSVNIKHSGHDDFTYICNTKGTWKGIDTVTCSLWVGMLQSTQNNDKKAIFYYPGSGTCATLPIYGNAPAPTYIGAIK
;
A
#
# COMPACT_ATOMS: atom_id res chain seq x y z
N MET A 1 -45.34 30.07 30.31
CA MET A 1 -44.34 30.11 29.21
C MET A 1 -43.28 29.05 29.46
N LYS A 2 -43.50 27.81 29.02
CA LYS A 2 -42.54 26.71 29.18
C LYS A 2 -41.61 26.72 27.96
N LYS A 3 -40.36 27.15 28.16
CA LYS A 3 -39.33 27.10 27.11
C LYS A 3 -38.86 25.65 26.97
N LEU A 4 -39.25 25.01 25.88
CA LEU A 4 -38.76 23.69 25.50
C LEU A 4 -37.35 23.88 24.91
N VAL A 5 -36.32 23.59 25.69
CA VAL A 5 -34.93 23.58 25.20
C VAL A 5 -34.72 22.24 24.50
N ALA A 6 -34.82 22.23 23.18
CA ALA A 6 -34.49 21.06 22.36
C ALA A 6 -32.95 20.93 22.30
N LEU A 7 -32.43 19.88 22.93
CA LEU A 7 -31.02 19.51 22.89
C LEU A 7 -30.74 18.84 21.53
N ILE A 8 -30.18 19.58 20.58
CA ILE A 8 -29.75 19.05 19.28
C ILE A 8 -28.44 18.30 19.50
N SER A 9 -28.50 16.97 19.61
CA SER A 9 -27.32 16.09 19.60
C SER A 9 -26.76 16.01 18.18
N ILE A 10 -25.67 16.73 17.95
CA ILE A 10 -24.89 16.67 16.71
C ILE A 10 -24.18 15.31 16.67
N PHE A 11 -24.66 14.40 15.81
CA PHE A 11 -23.93 13.20 15.43
C PHE A 11 -22.78 13.59 14.50
N ILE A 12 -21.59 13.81 15.06
CA ILE A 12 -20.37 13.94 14.26
C ILE A 12 -19.93 12.51 13.90
N PRO A 13 -19.85 12.13 12.61
CA PRO A 13 -19.27 10.85 12.24
C PRO A 13 -17.78 10.87 12.58
N PHE A 14 -17.37 10.00 13.52
CA PHE A 14 -15.97 9.71 13.78
C PHE A 14 -15.46 8.84 12.62
N TYR A 15 -14.82 9.46 11.62
CA TYR A 15 -14.09 8.72 10.60
C TYR A 15 -12.81 8.16 11.25
N SER A 16 -12.82 6.89 11.67
CA SER A 16 -11.57 6.20 12.02
C SER A 16 -10.87 5.79 10.73
N PHE A 17 -9.74 6.41 10.43
CA PHE A 17 -8.84 5.91 9.39
C PHE A 17 -8.15 4.65 9.92
N ALA A 18 -8.66 3.47 9.58
CA ALA A 18 -8.03 2.21 9.95
C ALA A 18 -6.97 1.86 8.90
N ASP A 19 -5.73 1.67 9.34
CA ASP A 19 -4.64 1.14 8.51
C ASP A 19 -5.06 -0.17 7.82
N PHE A 20 -4.52 -0.42 6.63
CA PHE A 20 -4.87 -1.61 5.86
C PHE A 20 -3.65 -2.37 5.33
N SER A 21 -3.84 -3.68 5.17
CA SER A 21 -2.82 -4.60 4.67
C SER A 21 -3.34 -5.37 3.47
N CYS A 22 -2.46 -5.58 2.50
CA CYS A 22 -2.69 -6.39 1.32
C CYS A 22 -1.88 -7.67 1.38
N THR A 23 -2.53 -8.78 1.75
CA THR A 23 -1.96 -10.14 1.66
C THR A 23 -2.30 -10.74 0.31
N VAL A 24 -1.31 -10.82 -0.58
CA VAL A 24 -1.52 -11.03 -2.02
C VAL A 24 -0.47 -11.96 -2.62
N SER A 25 -0.81 -12.60 -3.73
CA SER A 25 0.17 -13.25 -4.59
C SER A 25 0.81 -12.21 -5.50
N VAL A 26 2.14 -12.24 -5.63
CA VAL A 26 2.89 -11.33 -6.51
C VAL A 26 2.90 -11.92 -7.92
N GLU A 27 2.33 -11.19 -8.89
CA GLU A 27 2.20 -11.67 -10.26
C GLU A 27 3.34 -11.20 -11.16
N ARG A 28 3.79 -9.94 -10.98
CA ARG A 28 4.90 -9.35 -11.74
C ARG A 28 5.66 -8.33 -10.90
N VAL A 29 6.99 -8.36 -11.01
CA VAL A 29 7.90 -7.33 -10.49
C VAL A 29 8.61 -6.66 -11.66
N LEU A 30 8.32 -5.38 -11.92
CA LEU A 30 8.92 -4.61 -13.00
C LEU A 30 9.90 -3.58 -12.43
N VAL A 31 11.17 -3.68 -12.81
CA VAL A 31 12.20 -2.69 -12.51
C VAL A 31 12.57 -1.98 -13.80
N TYR A 32 12.23 -0.70 -13.90
CA TYR A 32 12.46 0.10 -15.10
C TYR A 32 13.88 0.66 -15.13
N GLY A 33 14.41 1.00 -16.31
CA GLY A 33 15.78 1.54 -16.46
C GLY A 33 16.01 2.86 -15.70
N ASN A 34 14.94 3.60 -15.38
CA ASN A 34 14.98 4.80 -14.55
C ASN A 34 14.93 4.51 -13.02
N GLY A 35 14.88 3.24 -12.62
CA GLY A 35 14.82 2.79 -11.23
C GLY A 35 13.42 2.60 -10.66
N SER A 36 12.35 2.99 -11.38
CA SER A 36 11.00 2.81 -10.86
C SER A 36 10.65 1.33 -10.69
N VAL A 37 10.06 0.96 -9.55
CA VAL A 37 9.62 -0.42 -9.26
C VAL A 37 8.10 -0.50 -9.22
N ASN A 38 7.50 -1.19 -10.19
CA ASN A 38 6.06 -1.41 -10.25
C ASN A 38 5.73 -2.88 -10.03
N ILE A 39 4.71 -3.15 -9.22
CA ILE A 39 4.27 -4.52 -8.87
C ILE A 39 2.84 -4.73 -9.34
N LYS A 40 2.56 -5.86 -9.99
CA LYS A 40 1.21 -6.40 -10.15
C LYS A 40 1.00 -7.53 -9.14
N HIS A 41 -0.12 -7.53 -8.45
CA HIS A 41 -0.44 -8.54 -7.44
C HIS A 41 -1.94 -8.82 -7.40
N SER A 42 -2.34 -9.94 -6.80
CA SER A 42 -3.73 -10.44 -6.79
C SER A 42 -4.75 -9.58 -6.01
N GLY A 43 -4.36 -8.40 -5.55
CA GLY A 43 -5.19 -7.51 -4.72
C GLY A 43 -5.92 -6.43 -5.51
N HIS A 44 -5.47 -6.15 -6.73
CA HIS A 44 -6.14 -5.31 -7.73
C HIS A 44 -5.55 -5.62 -9.12
N ASP A 45 -6.23 -5.22 -10.19
CA ASP A 45 -5.88 -5.67 -11.56
C ASP A 45 -4.89 -4.75 -12.32
N ASP A 46 -4.09 -3.94 -11.61
CA ASP A 46 -3.13 -3.03 -12.25
C ASP A 46 -1.79 -3.01 -11.50
N PHE A 47 -0.86 -2.17 -11.96
CA PHE A 47 0.43 -1.98 -11.35
C PHE A 47 0.42 -0.87 -10.29
N THR A 48 1.08 -1.15 -9.17
CA THR A 48 1.34 -0.19 -8.12
C THR A 48 2.83 0.17 -8.10
N TYR A 49 3.14 1.46 -8.12
CA TYR A 49 4.51 1.96 -7.98
C TYR A 49 4.89 2.00 -6.50
N ILE A 50 5.85 1.17 -6.08
CA ILE A 50 6.11 0.94 -4.64
C ILE A 50 7.38 1.61 -4.11
N CYS A 51 8.38 1.86 -4.95
CA CYS A 51 9.65 2.49 -4.58
C CYS A 51 10.53 2.74 -5.82
N ASN A 52 11.65 3.44 -5.64
CA ASN A 52 12.66 3.66 -6.69
C ASN A 52 14.04 3.14 -6.25
N THR A 53 14.72 2.38 -7.12
CA THR A 53 16.09 1.89 -6.89
C THR A 53 17.18 2.92 -7.22
N LYS A 54 16.80 4.17 -7.48
CA LYS A 54 17.69 5.31 -7.68
C LYS A 54 17.22 6.49 -6.83
N GLY A 55 17.93 6.76 -5.74
CA GLY A 55 17.63 7.83 -4.80
C GLY A 55 16.60 7.43 -3.75
N THR A 56 15.85 8.43 -3.26
CA THR A 56 14.82 8.25 -2.23
C THR A 56 13.45 8.60 -2.82
N TRP A 57 12.47 7.70 -2.65
CA TRP A 57 11.09 7.92 -3.05
C TRP A 57 10.17 7.80 -1.85
N LYS A 58 9.47 8.89 -1.50
CA LYS A 58 8.54 8.97 -0.36
C LYS A 58 9.11 8.38 0.94
N GLY A 59 10.39 8.65 1.21
CA GLY A 59 11.11 8.16 2.39
C GLY A 59 11.74 6.77 2.26
N ILE A 60 11.47 6.03 1.18
CA ILE A 60 12.11 4.74 0.90
C ILE A 60 13.40 4.98 0.12
N ASP A 61 14.54 4.61 0.71
CA ASP A 61 15.84 4.71 0.08
C ASP A 61 16.11 3.55 -0.92
N THR A 62 17.18 3.71 -1.70
CA THR A 62 17.60 2.75 -2.74
C THR A 62 17.88 1.35 -2.20
N VAL A 63 18.49 1.22 -1.02
CA VAL A 63 18.84 -0.08 -0.43
C VAL A 63 17.57 -0.80 -0.02
N THR A 64 16.69 -0.11 0.71
CA THR A 64 15.39 -0.65 1.13
C THR A 64 14.57 -1.09 -0.08
N CYS A 65 14.48 -0.25 -1.12
CA CYS A 65 13.76 -0.60 -2.34
C CYS A 65 14.35 -1.83 -3.03
N SER A 66 15.67 -1.93 -3.13
CA SER A 66 16.35 -3.06 -3.77
C SER A 66 16.14 -4.37 -3.00
N LEU A 67 16.14 -4.31 -1.66
CA LEU A 67 15.82 -5.46 -0.81
C LEU A 67 14.38 -5.93 -1.00
N TRP A 68 13.42 -5.01 -1.09
CA TRP A 68 12.03 -5.36 -1.38
C TRP A 68 11.87 -6.02 -2.75
N VAL A 69 12.55 -5.52 -3.79
CA VAL A 69 12.55 -6.17 -5.12
C VAL A 69 13.01 -7.61 -5.03
N GLY A 70 14.16 -7.88 -4.40
CA GLY A 70 14.70 -9.24 -4.29
C GLY A 70 13.77 -10.17 -3.49
N MET A 71 13.20 -9.67 -2.39
CA MET A 71 12.22 -10.42 -1.61
C MET A 71 10.95 -10.72 -2.40
N LEU A 72 10.41 -9.77 -3.15
CA LEU A 72 9.18 -9.94 -3.94
C LEU A 72 9.40 -10.92 -5.10
N GLN A 73 10.55 -10.85 -5.78
CA GLN A 73 10.91 -11.82 -6.82
C GLN A 73 11.07 -13.24 -6.23
N SER A 74 11.70 -13.36 -5.07
CA SER A 74 11.79 -14.64 -4.36
C SER A 74 10.40 -15.17 -3.97
N THR A 75 9.54 -14.31 -3.43
CA THR A 75 8.16 -14.65 -3.03
C THR A 75 7.35 -15.12 -4.23
N GLN A 76 7.45 -14.40 -5.37
CA GLN A 76 6.83 -14.76 -6.64
C GLN A 76 7.31 -16.13 -7.13
N ASN A 77 8.61 -16.38 -7.16
CA ASN A 77 9.19 -17.63 -7.71
C ASN A 77 8.95 -18.87 -6.83
N ASN A 78 8.52 -18.69 -5.58
CA ASN A 78 8.28 -19.77 -4.63
C ASN A 78 6.80 -19.93 -4.25
N ASP A 79 5.89 -19.34 -5.04
CA ASP A 79 4.44 -19.37 -4.80
C ASP A 79 4.04 -18.95 -3.38
N LYS A 80 4.78 -17.99 -2.81
CA LYS A 80 4.51 -17.41 -1.50
C LYS A 80 3.65 -16.16 -1.63
N LYS A 81 3.03 -15.77 -0.51
CA LYS A 81 2.27 -14.51 -0.43
C LYS A 81 3.16 -13.40 0.10
N ALA A 82 2.93 -12.18 -0.38
CA ALA A 82 3.49 -10.97 0.20
C ALA A 82 2.42 -10.25 1.02
N ILE A 83 2.86 -9.49 2.03
CA ILE A 83 2.06 -8.50 2.74
C ILE A 83 2.59 -7.11 2.44
N PHE A 84 1.72 -6.21 2.01
CA PHE A 84 1.99 -4.79 1.87
C PHE A 84 1.15 -4.05 2.90
N TYR A 85 1.77 -3.23 3.74
CA TYR A 85 1.05 -2.43 4.71
C TYR A 85 1.07 -0.97 4.32
N TYR A 86 -0.09 -0.32 4.45
CA TYR A 86 -0.25 1.10 4.20
C TYR A 86 -0.93 1.78 5.40
N PRO A 87 -0.45 2.96 5.81
CA PRO A 87 -1.12 3.74 6.83
C PRO A 87 -2.37 4.42 6.26
N GLY A 88 -3.37 4.66 7.09
CA GLY A 88 -4.64 5.29 6.73
C GLY A 88 -5.68 4.31 6.18
N SER A 89 -6.88 4.81 5.86
CA SER A 89 -7.98 3.96 5.36
C SER A 89 -7.85 3.64 3.88
N GLY A 90 -8.09 2.38 3.52
CA GLY A 90 -8.17 1.96 2.14
C GLY A 90 -8.45 0.47 2.00
N THR A 91 -8.44 0.02 0.75
CA THR A 91 -8.47 -1.40 0.40
C THR A 91 -7.49 -1.65 -0.73
N CYS A 92 -7.06 -2.90 -0.87
CA CYS A 92 -6.16 -3.30 -1.96
C CYS A 92 -6.79 -3.06 -3.33
N ALA A 93 -8.10 -3.32 -3.46
CA ALA A 93 -8.84 -3.18 -4.70
C ALA A 93 -8.92 -1.73 -5.20
N THR A 94 -8.84 -0.76 -4.28
CA THR A 94 -8.92 0.68 -4.56
C THR A 94 -7.57 1.38 -4.39
N LEU A 95 -6.46 0.64 -4.36
CA LEU A 95 -5.14 1.21 -4.16
C LEU A 95 -4.79 2.13 -5.34
N PRO A 96 -4.35 3.38 -5.09
CA PRO A 96 -3.92 4.26 -6.18
C PRO A 96 -2.76 3.65 -6.96
N ILE A 97 -2.81 3.81 -8.28
CA ILE A 97 -1.84 3.26 -9.23
C ILE A 97 -0.76 4.28 -9.60
N TYR A 98 0.39 3.80 -10.08
CA TYR A 98 1.50 4.60 -10.60
C TYR A 98 1.93 5.75 -9.66
N GLY A 99 2.13 6.97 -10.17
CA GLY A 99 2.64 8.11 -9.39
C GLY A 99 1.80 8.50 -8.16
N ASN A 100 0.51 8.13 -8.15
CA ASN A 100 -0.40 8.41 -7.04
C ASN A 100 -0.34 7.33 -5.95
N ALA A 101 0.33 6.20 -6.18
CA ALA A 101 0.46 5.11 -5.22
C ALA A 101 1.06 5.59 -3.90
N PRO A 102 0.46 5.27 -2.74
CA PRO A 102 1.07 5.53 -1.44
C PRO A 102 2.33 4.68 -1.27
N ALA A 103 3.27 5.16 -0.46
CA ALA A 103 4.41 4.32 -0.06
C ALA A 103 3.93 3.28 0.97
N PRO A 104 4.26 1.99 0.81
CA PRO A 104 4.08 1.02 1.87
C PRO A 104 4.94 1.41 3.07
N THR A 105 4.44 1.22 4.29
CA THR A 105 5.29 1.31 5.50
C THR A 105 6.24 0.12 5.56
N TYR A 106 5.75 -1.06 5.20
CA TYR A 106 6.56 -2.25 5.04
C TYR A 106 6.01 -3.16 3.95
N ILE A 107 6.90 -3.98 3.42
CA ILE A 107 6.58 -5.14 2.58
C ILE A 107 7.25 -6.34 3.24
N GLY A 108 6.54 -7.46 3.35
CA GLY A 108 7.06 -8.70 3.90
C GLY A 108 6.62 -9.93 3.12
N ALA A 109 7.34 -11.03 3.28
CA ALA A 109 6.91 -12.34 2.80
C ALA A 109 6.12 -13.07 3.91
N ILE A 110 5.08 -13.81 3.53
CA ILE A 110 4.27 -14.65 4.42
C ILE A 110 4.55 -16.12 4.08
N LYS A 111 4.76 -16.93 5.13
CA LYS A 111 5.05 -18.36 5.03
C LYS A 111 3.82 -19.20 4.72
#